data_AF-A0A395T7D4-F1
#
_entry.id   AF-A0A395T7D4-F1
#
_cell.length_a   1.000
_cell.length_b   1.000
_cell.length_c   1.000
_cell.angle_alpha   90.00
_cell.angle_beta   90.00
_cell.angle_gamma   90.00
#
_symmetry.space_group_name_H-M   'P 1'
#
loop_
_entity.id
_entity.type
_entity.pdbx_description
1 polymer ?
#
loop_
_entity_poly.entity_id
_entity_poly.type
_entity_poly.pdbx_seq_one_letter_code
_entity_poly.pdbx_strand_id
1 'polypeptide(L)'
;MANTGQGIPWDQLIEFANNKKAEEKRTGKPAQLSKQQLAAVSMLVDFVKDIEVDDTYVSKLNEYCQQHKIETPQFTTETFNQCISGTNIPRSRVLCTLPSKNQRFPQEGYGYGIGEGVPTFGKAQKAKNFAAMQALNWLRGEGPSSPRGEKRPAPASQESSMHTRVKAEEDNNSDGGALTADSSQSSAKDIPAPGSPAQAQVSTVREQIAKLSEEMNFGIPEYYIYPAEEGDDIWNGRPIFKNDGKIPPDMGVVTGIAGRQQAEELVAKKTLEWLEGEKRRKYAQYLTILASHQE
;
A
#
# COMPACT_ATOMS: atom_id res chain seq x y z
N MET A 1 12.67 1.38 57.82
CA MET A 1 12.99 2.08 56.56
C MET A 1 11.68 2.31 55.84
N ALA A 2 11.37 3.55 55.42
CA ALA A 2 10.06 3.86 54.84
C ALA A 2 9.99 3.40 53.38
N ASN A 3 9.01 2.56 53.05
CA ASN A 3 8.75 2.15 51.68
C ASN A 3 7.92 3.25 51.00
N THR A 4 8.59 4.24 50.40
CA THR A 4 7.95 5.33 49.67
C THR A 4 7.27 4.78 48.41
N GLY A 5 5.95 4.63 48.44
CA GLY A 5 5.15 4.23 47.28
C GLY A 5 5.41 5.19 46.12
N GLN A 6 6.18 4.73 45.14
CA GLN A 6 6.79 5.59 44.13
C GLN A 6 5.79 5.91 43.02
N GLY A 7 4.90 6.86 43.31
CA GLY A 7 3.90 7.36 42.37
C GLY A 7 4.53 7.95 41.10
N ILE A 8 3.78 7.90 40.00
CA ILE A 8 4.19 8.48 38.72
C ILE A 8 4.38 9.99 38.90
N PRO A 9 5.53 10.58 38.54
CA PRO A 9 5.82 12.01 38.72
C PRO A 9 5.13 12.84 37.63
N TRP A 10 3.81 12.95 37.71
CA TRP A 10 2.97 13.59 36.69
C TRP A 10 3.38 15.03 36.36
N ASP A 11 3.73 15.84 37.36
CA ASP A 11 4.12 17.24 37.15
C ASP A 11 5.38 17.36 36.27
N GLN A 12 6.37 16.49 36.47
CA GLN A 12 7.60 16.43 35.67
C GLN A 12 7.32 15.96 34.23
N LEU A 13 6.37 15.03 34.05
CA LEU A 13 5.93 14.58 32.73
C LEU A 13 5.17 15.68 31.97
N ILE A 14 4.34 16.45 32.67
CA ILE A 14 3.60 17.60 32.12
C ILE A 14 4.59 18.72 31.73
N GLU A 15 5.55 19.05 32.59
CA GLU A 15 6.60 20.04 32.31
C GLU A 15 7.45 19.61 31.09
N PHE A 16 7.90 18.35 31.04
CA PHE A 16 8.63 17.80 29.90
C PHE A 16 7.84 17.90 28.60
N ALA A 17 6.55 17.53 28.61
CA ALA A 17 5.68 17.62 27.44
C ALA A 17 5.44 19.07 26.98
N ASN A 18 5.31 20.01 27.93
CA ASN A 18 5.15 21.43 27.62
C ASN A 18 6.44 22.05 27.06
N ASN A 19 7.60 21.68 27.61
CA ASN A 19 8.91 22.09 27.10
C ASN A 19 9.13 21.58 25.65
N LYS A 20 8.78 20.32 25.37
CA LYS A 20 8.85 19.76 24.01
C LYS A 20 7.91 20.46 23.03
N LYS A 21 6.68 20.83 23.42
CA LYS A 21 5.79 21.66 22.59
C LYS A 21 6.32 23.09 22.37
N ALA A 22 7.05 23.65 23.34
CA ALA A 22 7.72 24.94 23.20
C ALA A 22 8.93 24.87 22.25
N GLU A 23 9.68 23.76 22.26
CA GLU A 23 10.74 23.45 21.29
C GLU A 23 10.19 23.42 19.86
N GLU A 24 9.05 22.75 19.63
CA GLU A 24 8.35 22.72 18.34
C GLU A 24 7.92 24.12 17.89
N LYS A 25 7.24 24.86 18.78
CA LYS A 25 6.78 26.23 18.49
C LYS A 25 7.92 27.20 18.19
N ARG A 26 9.12 26.97 18.75
CA ARG A 26 10.32 27.79 18.50
C ARG A 26 11.07 27.40 17.23
N THR A 27 11.08 26.12 16.85
CA THR A 27 11.92 25.60 15.76
C THR A 27 11.18 25.29 14.46
N GLY A 28 9.84 25.22 14.50
CA GLY A 28 9.01 24.83 13.36
C GLY A 28 9.17 23.36 12.94
N LYS A 29 9.80 22.52 13.78
CA LYS A 29 10.10 21.11 13.51
C LYS A 29 9.62 20.24 14.68
N PRO A 30 9.25 18.96 14.46
CA PRO A 30 8.86 18.06 15.55
C PRO A 30 9.94 17.93 16.63
N ALA A 31 9.51 17.87 17.89
CA ALA A 31 10.39 17.83 19.05
C ALA A 31 11.35 16.62 18.98
N GLN A 32 12.63 16.85 19.24
CA GLN A 32 13.59 15.74 19.23
C GLN A 32 13.44 14.92 20.51
N LEU A 33 12.82 13.75 20.39
CA LEU A 33 12.72 12.72 21.43
C LEU A 33 13.78 11.65 21.20
N SER A 34 14.36 11.11 22.28
CA SER A 34 15.28 9.98 22.17
C SER A 34 14.55 8.72 21.70
N LYS A 35 15.25 7.76 21.09
CA LYS A 35 14.66 6.48 20.66
C LYS A 35 13.94 5.73 21.81
N GLN A 36 14.45 5.85 23.04
CA GLN A 36 13.80 5.28 24.23
C GLN A 36 12.54 6.05 24.64
N GLN A 37 12.57 7.39 24.60
CA GLN A 37 11.39 8.22 24.88
C GLN A 37 10.29 7.98 23.85
N LEU A 38 10.64 7.93 22.56
CA LEU A 38 9.68 7.71 21.47
C LEU A 38 9.09 6.29 21.51
N ALA A 39 9.87 5.27 21.91
CA ALA A 39 9.36 3.93 22.17
C ALA A 39 8.40 3.89 23.37
N ALA A 40 8.74 4.54 24.49
CA ALA A 40 7.88 4.63 25.66
C ALA A 40 6.55 5.35 25.36
N VAL A 41 6.59 6.44 24.57
CA VAL A 41 5.37 7.12 24.11
C VAL A 41 4.55 6.22 23.17
N SER A 42 5.18 5.44 22.28
CA SER A 42 4.45 4.52 21.39
C SER A 42 3.74 3.37 22.12
N MET A 43 4.08 3.10 23.39
CA MET A 43 3.35 2.14 24.25
C MET A 43 2.13 2.76 24.93
N LEU A 44 1.97 4.09 24.88
CA LEU A 44 0.94 4.84 25.60
C LEU A 44 0.02 5.65 24.68
N VAL A 45 0.48 5.96 23.46
CA VAL A 45 -0.23 6.80 22.48
C VAL A 45 -0.07 6.23 21.08
N ASP A 46 -1.18 5.92 20.41
CA ASP A 46 -1.19 5.52 19.00
C ASP A 46 -0.76 6.68 18.09
N PHE A 47 0.46 6.62 17.57
CA PHE A 47 0.96 7.59 16.58
C PHE A 47 0.22 7.54 15.24
N VAL A 48 -0.45 6.43 14.92
CA VAL A 48 -1.38 6.30 13.80
C VAL A 48 -2.70 5.78 14.32
N LYS A 49 -3.75 6.59 14.23
CA LYS A 49 -5.11 6.12 14.53
C LYS A 49 -5.56 5.18 13.42
N ASP A 50 -5.87 3.93 13.78
CA ASP A 50 -6.62 3.03 12.91
C ASP A 50 -8.02 3.61 12.67
N ILE A 51 -8.53 3.48 11.45
CA ILE A 51 -9.94 3.74 11.16
C ILE A 51 -10.78 2.70 11.93
N GLU A 52 -11.91 3.12 12.50
CA GLU A 52 -12.85 2.21 13.14
C GLU A 52 -13.73 1.54 12.09
N VAL A 53 -13.76 0.20 12.13
CA VAL A 53 -14.45 -0.66 11.17
C VAL A 53 -14.88 -1.92 11.92
N ASP A 54 -16.12 -2.35 11.73
CA ASP A 54 -16.62 -3.62 12.30
C ASP A 54 -15.90 -4.82 11.66
N ASP A 55 -15.67 -5.87 12.45
CA ASP A 55 -15.05 -7.10 11.92
C ASP A 55 -15.99 -7.98 11.05
N THR A 56 -17.15 -7.44 10.63
CA THR A 56 -18.23 -8.16 9.93
C THR A 56 -18.28 -7.92 8.41
N TYR A 57 -17.55 -6.94 7.88
CA TYR A 57 -17.70 -6.50 6.49
C TYR A 57 -17.24 -7.52 5.44
N VAL A 58 -16.22 -8.34 5.73
CA VAL A 58 -15.81 -9.44 4.83
C VAL A 58 -16.96 -10.44 4.61
N SER A 59 -17.70 -10.79 5.67
CA SER A 59 -18.84 -11.70 5.56
C SER A 59 -19.99 -11.08 4.78
N LYS A 60 -20.35 -9.83 5.09
CA LYS A 60 -21.40 -9.06 4.39
C LYS A 60 -21.10 -8.90 2.89
N LEU A 61 -19.83 -8.72 2.50
CA LEU A 61 -19.43 -8.64 1.10
C LEU A 61 -19.55 -10.00 0.40
N ASN A 62 -19.08 -11.08 1.02
CA ASN A 62 -19.20 -12.43 0.44
C ASN A 62 -20.66 -12.85 0.24
N GLU A 63 -21.52 -12.59 1.23
CA GLU A 63 -22.97 -12.81 1.16
C GLU A 63 -23.61 -12.01 0.01
N TYR A 64 -23.28 -10.72 -0.10
CA TYR A 64 -23.75 -9.88 -1.19
C TYR A 64 -23.30 -10.38 -2.57
N CYS A 65 -22.02 -10.77 -2.73
CA CYS A 65 -21.53 -11.33 -3.99
C CYS A 65 -22.26 -12.63 -4.36
N GLN A 66 -22.49 -13.54 -3.40
CA GLN A 66 -23.24 -14.77 -3.62
C GLN A 66 -24.69 -14.47 -4.05
N GLN A 67 -25.39 -13.58 -3.35
CA GLN A 67 -26.77 -13.19 -3.66
C GLN A 67 -26.90 -12.57 -5.06
N HIS A 68 -25.95 -11.71 -5.45
CA HIS A 68 -25.95 -11.00 -6.73
C HIS A 68 -25.20 -11.72 -7.87
N LYS A 69 -24.79 -12.98 -7.66
CA LYS A 69 -24.00 -13.80 -8.62
C LYS A 69 -22.73 -13.11 -9.12
N ILE A 70 -22.08 -12.34 -8.25
CA ILE A 70 -20.77 -11.73 -8.45
C ILE A 70 -19.72 -12.73 -7.99
N GLU A 71 -18.61 -12.81 -8.71
CA GLU A 71 -17.46 -13.66 -8.36
C GLU A 71 -16.86 -13.29 -6.99
N THR A 72 -16.29 -14.29 -6.32
CA THR A 72 -15.74 -14.16 -4.97
C THR A 72 -14.66 -13.07 -4.90
N PRO A 73 -14.75 -12.11 -3.96
CA PRO A 73 -13.75 -11.06 -3.80
C PRO A 73 -12.39 -11.65 -3.38
N GLN A 74 -11.33 -11.24 -4.05
CA GLN A 74 -9.96 -11.63 -3.71
C GLN A 74 -9.34 -10.60 -2.76
N PHE A 75 -8.52 -11.04 -1.79
CA PHE A 75 -7.92 -10.17 -0.78
C PHE A 75 -6.40 -10.31 -0.73
N THR A 76 -5.68 -9.30 -1.21
CA THR A 76 -4.21 -9.23 -1.14
C THR A 76 -3.80 -8.48 0.12
N THR A 77 -3.07 -9.12 1.03
CA THR A 77 -2.59 -8.51 2.29
C THR A 77 -1.11 -8.16 2.18
N GLU A 78 -0.74 -6.97 2.62
CA GLU A 78 0.64 -6.48 2.63
C GLU A 78 0.97 -5.91 4.02
N THR A 79 2.11 -6.32 4.58
CA THR A 79 2.58 -5.89 5.91
C THR A 79 3.95 -5.24 5.79
N PHE A 80 4.13 -4.09 6.46
CA PHE A 80 5.32 -3.25 6.34
C PHE A 80 5.54 -2.41 7.60
N ASN A 81 6.71 -1.79 7.72
CA ASN A 81 7.00 -0.88 8.83
C ASN A 81 6.87 0.57 8.36
N GLN A 82 5.87 1.29 8.87
CA GLN A 82 5.71 2.72 8.62
C GLN A 82 6.59 3.50 9.61
N CYS A 83 7.63 4.18 9.12
CA CYS A 83 8.51 4.99 9.95
C CYS A 83 7.88 6.35 10.25
N ILE A 84 7.61 6.64 11.53
CA ILE A 84 6.98 7.89 11.99
C ILE A 84 7.82 8.47 13.13
N SER A 85 8.27 9.71 12.96
CA SER A 85 9.16 10.44 13.89
C SER A 85 10.46 9.70 14.27
N GLY A 86 10.85 8.64 13.54
CA GLY A 86 12.00 7.79 13.83
C GLY A 86 11.68 6.44 14.49
N THR A 87 10.42 6.15 14.81
CA THR A 87 9.95 4.82 15.22
C THR A 87 9.36 4.07 14.03
N ASN A 88 9.82 2.84 13.82
CA ASN A 88 9.20 1.90 12.89
C ASN A 88 7.96 1.26 13.54
N ILE A 89 6.77 1.55 13.01
CA ILE A 89 5.51 0.98 13.48
C ILE A 89 5.06 -0.11 12.51
N PRO A 90 4.78 -1.35 12.95
CA PRO A 90 4.25 -2.37 12.05
C PRO A 90 2.82 -1.99 11.63
N ARG A 91 2.58 -1.96 10.33
CA ARG A 91 1.29 -1.67 9.70
C ARG A 91 0.93 -2.72 8.66
N SER A 92 -0.35 -2.80 8.34
CA SER A 92 -0.93 -3.64 7.30
C SER A 92 -1.78 -2.77 6.36
N ARG A 93 -1.75 -3.05 5.06
CA ARG A 93 -2.82 -2.67 4.13
C ARG A 93 -3.37 -3.91 3.44
N VAL A 94 -4.61 -3.85 2.98
CA VAL A 94 -5.26 -4.93 2.24
C VAL A 94 -5.97 -4.33 1.05
N LEU A 95 -5.83 -4.99 -0.10
CA LEU A 95 -6.59 -4.69 -1.30
C LEU A 95 -7.65 -5.77 -1.51
N CYS A 96 -8.90 -5.38 -1.62
CA CYS A 96 -10.02 -6.21 -2.05
C CYS A 96 -10.24 -6.00 -3.56
N THR A 97 -10.06 -7.05 -4.35
CA THR A 97 -10.26 -7.03 -5.81
C THR A 97 -11.56 -7.72 -6.16
N LEU A 98 -12.39 -7.09 -6.99
CA LEU A 98 -13.61 -7.64 -7.57
C LEU A 98 -13.33 -8.04 -9.03
N PRO A 99 -13.03 -9.32 -9.35
CA PRO A 99 -12.43 -9.65 -10.65
C PRO A 99 -13.39 -9.36 -11.82
N SER A 100 -14.67 -9.75 -11.72
CA SER A 100 -15.71 -9.49 -12.74
C SER A 100 -16.11 -8.02 -12.91
N LYS A 101 -15.44 -7.09 -12.21
CA LYS A 101 -15.56 -5.63 -12.39
C LYS A 101 -14.20 -4.94 -12.64
N ASN A 102 -13.08 -5.67 -12.58
CA ASN A 102 -11.71 -5.15 -12.58
C ASN A 102 -11.47 -3.99 -11.58
N GLN A 103 -12.21 -3.99 -10.46
CA GLN A 103 -12.17 -2.92 -9.44
C GLN A 103 -11.37 -3.37 -8.21
N ARG A 104 -10.72 -2.40 -7.53
CA ARG A 104 -9.89 -2.64 -6.35
C ARG A 104 -10.22 -1.62 -5.25
N PHE A 105 -10.18 -2.06 -3.99
CA PHE A 105 -10.54 -1.25 -2.82
C PHE A 105 -9.53 -1.46 -1.69
N PRO A 106 -9.10 -0.42 -0.94
CA PRO A 106 -9.46 0.99 -1.11
C PRO A 106 -9.01 1.58 -2.45
N GLN A 107 -9.78 2.55 -2.95
CA GLN A 107 -9.41 3.40 -4.09
C GLN A 107 -9.82 4.86 -3.82
N GLU A 108 -9.49 5.76 -4.75
CA GLU A 108 -9.86 7.17 -4.63
C GLU A 108 -11.39 7.33 -4.58
N GLY A 109 -11.88 8.15 -3.64
CA GLY A 109 -13.30 8.24 -3.28
C GLY A 109 -13.80 7.09 -2.41
N TYR A 110 -13.42 5.85 -2.69
CA TYR A 110 -13.82 4.65 -1.94
C TYR A 110 -12.70 4.14 -1.02
N GLY A 111 -12.41 4.97 -0.02
CA GLY A 111 -11.52 4.66 1.10
C GLY A 111 -10.39 5.66 1.34
N TYR A 112 -10.07 6.52 0.38
CA TYR A 112 -9.20 7.69 0.59
C TYR A 112 -9.59 8.85 -0.35
N GLY A 113 -9.31 10.08 0.07
CA GLY A 113 -9.55 11.29 -0.74
C GLY A 113 -8.51 11.49 -1.86
N ILE A 114 -8.80 12.45 -2.75
CA ILE A 114 -7.89 12.84 -3.84
C ILE A 114 -6.55 13.31 -3.24
N GLY A 115 -5.45 12.64 -3.61
CA GLY A 115 -4.12 12.91 -3.07
C GLY A 115 -3.86 12.44 -1.63
N GLU A 116 -4.80 11.74 -0.99
CA GLU A 116 -4.52 11.00 0.26
C GLU A 116 -3.88 9.63 -0.06
N GLY A 117 -3.04 9.14 0.86
CA GLY A 117 -2.44 7.81 0.74
C GLY A 117 -3.41 6.69 1.15
N VAL A 118 -3.23 5.49 0.57
CA VAL A 118 -3.99 4.28 0.92
C VAL A 118 -3.92 4.01 2.44
N PRO A 119 -5.05 3.89 3.16
CA PRO A 119 -5.03 3.76 4.61
C PRO A 119 -4.32 2.51 5.11
N THR A 120 -3.61 2.67 6.24
CA THR A 120 -2.83 1.62 6.90
C THR A 120 -3.45 1.31 8.27
N PHE A 121 -3.32 0.08 8.74
CA PHE A 121 -3.92 -0.40 10.00
C PHE A 121 -2.91 -1.15 10.85
N GLY A 122 -3.07 -1.16 12.18
CA GLY A 122 -2.23 -1.95 13.09
C GLY A 122 -2.50 -3.45 13.00
N LYS A 123 -3.65 -3.84 12.45
CA LYS A 123 -4.05 -5.24 12.26
C LYS A 123 -4.52 -5.49 10.83
N ALA A 124 -3.97 -6.51 10.16
CA ALA A 124 -4.39 -6.93 8.83
C ALA A 124 -5.88 -7.25 8.72
N GLN A 125 -6.50 -7.80 9.78
CA GLN A 125 -7.93 -8.08 9.80
C GLN A 125 -8.78 -6.80 9.70
N LYS A 126 -8.40 -5.71 10.39
CA LYS A 126 -9.07 -4.41 10.24
C LYS A 126 -8.91 -3.85 8.82
N ALA A 127 -7.71 -3.92 8.25
CA ALA A 127 -7.49 -3.53 6.85
C ALA A 127 -8.34 -4.33 5.87
N LYS A 128 -8.51 -5.64 6.10
CA LYS A 128 -9.35 -6.52 5.27
C LYS A 128 -10.83 -6.15 5.36
N ASN A 129 -11.34 -5.89 6.57
CA ASN A 129 -12.71 -5.42 6.77
C ASN A 129 -12.92 -4.01 6.20
N PHE A 130 -11.92 -3.11 6.25
CA PHE A 130 -12.00 -1.80 5.60
C PHE A 130 -12.10 -1.91 4.08
N ALA A 131 -11.24 -2.72 3.46
CA ALA A 131 -11.27 -2.99 2.03
C ALA A 131 -12.61 -3.60 1.59
N ALA A 132 -13.16 -4.54 2.39
CA ALA A 132 -14.46 -5.14 2.14
C ALA A 132 -15.62 -4.15 2.28
N MET A 133 -15.57 -3.25 3.27
CA MET A 133 -16.56 -2.17 3.46
C MET A 133 -16.61 -1.25 2.25
N GLN A 134 -15.46 -0.76 1.79
CA GLN A 134 -15.40 0.15 0.65
C GLN A 134 -15.88 -0.51 -0.66
N ALA A 135 -15.54 -1.80 -0.87
CA ALA A 135 -16.05 -2.58 -1.98
C ALA A 135 -17.58 -2.80 -1.91
N LEU A 136 -18.12 -3.07 -0.72
CA LEU A 136 -19.56 -3.27 -0.50
C LEU A 136 -20.36 -1.98 -0.71
N ASN A 137 -19.86 -0.83 -0.23
CA ASN A 137 -20.50 0.46 -0.41
C ASN A 137 -20.56 0.82 -1.91
N TRP A 138 -19.45 0.66 -2.63
CA TRP A 138 -19.40 0.83 -4.09
C TRP A 138 -20.38 -0.09 -4.83
N LEU A 139 -20.42 -1.38 -4.48
CA LEU A 139 -21.34 -2.36 -5.10
C LEU A 139 -22.82 -1.99 -4.92
N ARG A 140 -23.17 -1.31 -3.83
CA ARG A 140 -24.53 -0.83 -3.54
C ARG A 140 -24.85 0.54 -4.13
N GLY A 141 -23.86 1.25 -4.68
CA GLY A 141 -23.99 2.67 -5.04
C GLY A 141 -24.12 3.60 -3.82
N GLU A 142 -23.76 3.13 -2.62
CA GLU A 142 -23.61 4.00 -1.45
C GLU A 142 -22.41 4.93 -1.71
N GLY A 143 -22.59 6.25 -1.58
CA GLY A 143 -21.62 7.25 -2.03
C GLY A 143 -20.23 7.17 -1.36
N PRO A 144 -19.21 7.86 -1.94
CA PRO A 144 -17.82 7.78 -1.53
C PRO A 144 -17.65 8.01 -0.02
N SER A 145 -17.38 6.92 0.69
CA SER A 145 -17.46 6.83 2.14
C SER A 145 -16.13 7.21 2.79
N SER A 146 -15.90 8.52 2.90
CA SER A 146 -14.70 9.07 3.56
C SER A 146 -14.55 8.50 4.98
N PRO A 147 -13.40 7.88 5.31
CA PRO A 147 -13.19 7.27 6.63
C PRO A 147 -12.89 8.29 7.73
N ARG A 148 -12.67 9.55 7.37
CA ARG A 148 -12.37 10.64 8.31
C ARG A 148 -13.70 11.27 8.71
N GLY A 149 -14.10 11.06 9.96
CA GLY A 149 -15.47 11.27 10.49
C GLY A 149 -15.98 12.71 10.57
N GLU A 150 -15.87 13.50 9.51
CA GLU A 150 -16.48 14.82 9.38
C GLU A 150 -17.72 14.73 8.49
N LYS A 151 -18.90 14.82 9.11
CA LYS A 151 -20.18 14.96 8.39
C LYS A 151 -20.20 16.28 7.62
N ARG A 152 -19.75 16.27 6.36
CA ARG A 152 -19.95 17.39 5.44
C ARG A 152 -21.47 17.65 5.32
N PRO A 153 -21.98 18.87 5.58
CA PRO A 153 -23.40 19.14 5.45
C PRO A 153 -23.84 18.94 4.00
N ALA A 154 -24.97 18.26 3.81
CA ALA A 154 -25.48 17.94 2.48
C ALA A 154 -25.93 19.21 1.73
N PRO A 155 -25.60 19.35 0.43
CA PRO A 155 -26.39 20.19 -0.47
C PRO A 155 -27.82 19.66 -0.49
N ALA A 156 -28.80 20.54 -0.35
CA ALA A 156 -30.20 20.14 -0.25
C ALA A 156 -30.81 19.75 -1.61
N SER A 157 -31.75 18.81 -1.56
CA SER A 157 -32.88 18.62 -2.47
C SER A 157 -32.62 18.46 -3.97
N GLN A 158 -33.03 17.30 -4.50
CA GLN A 158 -34.26 17.29 -5.30
C GLN A 158 -34.97 15.92 -5.21
N GLU A 159 -36.29 15.96 -4.95
CA GLU A 159 -37.17 14.79 -4.92
C GLU A 159 -37.84 14.59 -6.28
N SER A 160 -37.86 13.37 -6.81
CA SER A 160 -38.76 12.86 -7.87
C SER A 160 -38.38 11.40 -8.19
N SER A 161 -39.27 10.43 -8.42
CA SER A 161 -40.69 10.28 -8.04
C SER A 161 -41.04 8.76 -8.04
N MET A 162 -42.30 8.43 -7.73
CA MET A 162 -42.80 7.10 -7.38
C MET A 162 -42.89 6.05 -8.51
N HIS A 163 -43.34 4.84 -8.13
CA HIS A 163 -43.94 3.74 -8.93
C HIS A 163 -43.01 2.61 -9.41
N THR A 164 -43.41 1.32 -9.41
CA THR A 164 -44.56 0.63 -8.76
C THR A 164 -44.26 -0.87 -8.55
N ARG A 165 -44.89 -1.48 -7.54
CA ARG A 165 -44.84 -2.92 -7.19
C ARG A 165 -45.69 -3.79 -8.12
N VAL A 166 -45.14 -4.93 -8.59
CA VAL A 166 -45.89 -6.07 -9.19
C VAL A 166 -45.36 -7.39 -8.62
N LYS A 167 -46.18 -8.46 -8.63
CA LYS A 167 -45.93 -9.79 -8.02
C LYS A 167 -46.47 -10.91 -8.92
N ALA A 168 -45.66 -11.94 -9.19
CA ALA A 168 -45.97 -13.35 -9.52
C ALA A 168 -44.60 -14.12 -9.57
N GLU A 169 -44.39 -15.41 -9.28
CA GLU A 169 -45.19 -16.65 -9.49
C GLU A 169 -45.30 -16.96 -11.01
N GLU A 170 -45.04 -18.15 -11.58
CA GLU A 170 -44.47 -19.45 -11.16
C GLU A 170 -44.01 -20.16 -12.50
N ASP A 171 -43.43 -21.37 -12.68
CA ASP A 171 -43.11 -22.61 -11.94
C ASP A 171 -42.06 -23.44 -12.78
N ASN A 172 -41.74 -24.69 -12.41
CA ASN A 172 -41.20 -25.83 -13.22
C ASN A 172 -39.68 -26.12 -13.28
N ASN A 173 -39.23 -26.98 -12.33
CA ASN A 173 -38.73 -28.35 -12.55
C ASN A 173 -37.94 -28.74 -13.84
N SER A 174 -36.76 -29.35 -13.70
CA SER A 174 -36.53 -30.79 -14.05
C SER A 174 -35.15 -31.34 -13.59
N ASP A 175 -35.16 -32.63 -13.26
CA ASP A 175 -34.08 -33.56 -12.83
C ASP A 175 -33.01 -33.90 -13.92
N GLY A 176 -31.90 -34.57 -13.55
CA GLY A 176 -31.13 -35.40 -14.51
C GLY A 176 -29.60 -35.63 -14.42
N GLY A 177 -29.03 -36.14 -13.31
CA GLY A 177 -27.75 -36.89 -13.25
C GLY A 177 -26.43 -36.27 -13.81
N ALA A 178 -25.31 -37.02 -14.02
CA ALA A 178 -24.64 -38.02 -13.18
C ALA A 178 -23.25 -38.46 -13.76
N LEU A 179 -22.18 -38.43 -12.94
CA LEU A 179 -20.93 -39.24 -12.97
C LEU A 179 -20.09 -39.46 -14.27
N THR A 180 -18.85 -38.91 -14.28
CA THR A 180 -17.53 -39.57 -14.54
C THR A 180 -16.43 -38.58 -14.09
N ALA A 181 -15.28 -38.93 -13.47
CA ALA A 181 -14.15 -39.81 -13.86
C ALA A 181 -13.45 -39.33 -15.15
N ASP A 182 -12.13 -39.08 -15.22
CA ASP A 182 -11.02 -39.82 -14.62
C ASP A 182 -9.78 -38.95 -14.26
N SER A 183 -8.74 -39.58 -13.73
CA SER A 183 -7.44 -39.07 -13.29
C SER A 183 -6.49 -38.60 -14.40
N SER A 184 -5.56 -37.70 -14.06
CA SER A 184 -4.13 -37.88 -14.38
C SER A 184 -3.24 -36.88 -13.63
N GLN A 185 -2.48 -37.36 -12.65
CA GLN A 185 -1.29 -36.64 -12.19
C GLN A 185 -0.15 -36.85 -13.20
N SER A 186 0.60 -35.80 -13.54
CA SER A 186 1.91 -35.95 -14.17
C SER A 186 2.92 -35.01 -13.51
N SER A 187 3.82 -35.60 -12.73
CA SER A 187 4.98 -34.89 -12.18
C SER A 187 6.13 -34.99 -13.17
N ALA A 188 6.36 -33.91 -13.93
CA ALA A 188 7.57 -33.77 -14.75
C ALA A 188 8.43 -32.62 -14.20
N LYS A 189 9.61 -32.99 -13.70
CA LYS A 189 10.71 -32.09 -13.34
C LYS A 189 11.70 -32.03 -14.51
N ASP A 190 12.67 -31.13 -14.45
CA ASP A 190 13.83 -31.03 -15.35
C ASP A 190 13.46 -30.48 -16.77
N ILE A 191 14.24 -29.65 -17.47
CA ILE A 191 15.60 -29.07 -17.27
C ILE A 191 15.61 -27.61 -17.83
N PRO A 192 16.50 -26.70 -17.37
CA PRO A 192 16.62 -25.36 -17.95
C PRO A 192 17.22 -25.36 -19.37
N ALA A 193 16.60 -24.61 -20.29
CA ALA A 193 17.16 -24.34 -21.62
C ALA A 193 18.28 -23.27 -21.57
N PRO A 194 19.26 -23.27 -22.50
CA PRO A 194 20.33 -22.28 -22.53
C PRO A 194 19.78 -20.88 -22.85
N GLY A 195 20.05 -19.91 -21.96
CA GLY A 195 19.50 -18.56 -22.04
C GLY A 195 20.05 -17.72 -23.20
N SER A 196 19.18 -16.91 -23.80
CA SER A 196 19.54 -15.95 -24.86
C SER A 196 20.40 -14.81 -24.28
N PRO A 197 21.41 -14.28 -25.00
CA PRO A 197 22.35 -13.28 -24.47
C PRO A 197 21.70 -12.00 -23.93
N ALA A 198 20.57 -11.57 -24.50
CA ALA A 198 19.81 -10.42 -23.97
C ALA A 198 19.30 -10.66 -22.53
N GLN A 199 18.90 -11.90 -22.21
CA GLN A 199 18.43 -12.27 -20.88
C GLN A 199 19.59 -12.24 -19.86
N ALA A 200 20.80 -12.64 -20.28
CA ALA A 200 22.00 -12.58 -19.46
C ALA A 200 22.40 -11.14 -19.09
N GLN A 201 22.32 -10.20 -20.04
CA GLN A 201 22.63 -8.78 -19.77
C GLN A 201 21.63 -8.17 -18.77
N VAL A 202 20.34 -8.49 -18.87
CA VAL A 202 19.31 -8.03 -17.92
C VAL A 202 19.58 -8.54 -16.51
N SER A 203 20.05 -9.79 -16.33
CA SER A 203 20.50 -10.27 -15.01
C SER A 203 21.70 -9.49 -14.46
N THR A 204 22.74 -9.24 -15.25
CA THR A 204 23.92 -8.48 -14.78
C THR A 204 23.56 -7.04 -14.38
N VAL A 205 22.69 -6.38 -15.13
CA VAL A 205 22.17 -5.04 -14.77
C VAL A 205 21.38 -5.10 -13.46
N ARG A 206 20.57 -6.14 -13.24
CA ARG A 206 19.80 -6.34 -11.99
C ARG A 206 20.70 -6.61 -10.78
N GLU A 207 21.77 -7.38 -10.94
CA GLU A 207 22.76 -7.63 -9.88
C GLU A 207 23.48 -6.34 -9.47
N GLN A 208 23.84 -5.50 -10.43
CA GLN A 208 24.44 -4.17 -10.18
C GLN A 208 23.46 -3.25 -9.44
N ILE A 209 22.20 -3.21 -9.86
CA ILE A 209 21.13 -2.42 -9.22
C ILE A 209 20.87 -2.91 -7.79
N ALA A 210 20.76 -4.22 -7.56
CA ALA A 210 20.58 -4.80 -6.24
C ALA A 210 21.71 -4.34 -5.30
N LYS A 211 22.98 -4.56 -5.70
CA LYS A 211 24.17 -4.16 -4.93
C LYS A 211 24.21 -2.67 -4.62
N LEU A 212 23.96 -1.80 -5.59
CA LEU A 212 23.94 -0.34 -5.40
C LEU A 212 22.77 0.11 -4.51
N SER A 213 21.59 -0.45 -4.69
CA SER A 213 20.40 -0.11 -3.91
C SER A 213 20.51 -0.53 -2.44
N GLU A 214 21.19 -1.64 -2.14
CA GLU A 214 21.51 -2.06 -0.77
C GLU A 214 22.60 -1.17 -0.14
N GLU A 215 23.71 -0.93 -0.83
CA GLU A 215 24.80 -0.04 -0.38
C GLU A 215 24.27 1.38 -0.03
N MET A 216 23.25 1.83 -0.73
CA MET A 216 22.64 3.16 -0.55
C MET A 216 21.40 3.15 0.37
N ASN A 217 21.06 1.99 0.93
CA ASN A 217 19.91 1.74 1.82
C ASN A 217 18.53 2.16 1.22
N PHE A 218 18.37 1.95 -0.09
CA PHE A 218 17.09 2.00 -0.79
C PHE A 218 16.38 0.62 -0.83
N GLY A 219 17.17 -0.46 -0.76
CA GLY A 219 16.72 -1.85 -0.86
C GLY A 219 16.48 -2.28 -2.30
N ILE A 220 16.58 -3.60 -2.57
CA ILE A 220 16.43 -4.16 -3.92
C ILE A 220 15.08 -3.77 -4.53
N PRO A 221 15.05 -3.14 -5.73
CA PRO A 221 13.81 -2.76 -6.38
C PRO A 221 13.15 -3.92 -7.12
N GLU A 222 11.82 -3.90 -7.11
CA GLU A 222 10.95 -4.72 -7.96
C GLU A 222 10.50 -3.89 -9.17
N TYR A 223 10.12 -4.53 -10.28
CA TYR A 223 9.76 -3.84 -11.53
C TYR A 223 8.28 -4.01 -11.84
N TYR A 224 7.55 -2.89 -11.86
CA TYR A 224 6.13 -2.89 -12.22
C TYR A 224 5.96 -2.43 -13.67
N ILE A 225 5.61 -3.37 -14.54
CA ILE A 225 5.44 -3.21 -15.98
C ILE A 225 3.98 -3.48 -16.33
N TYR A 226 3.33 -2.58 -17.06
CA TYR A 226 1.89 -2.60 -17.33
C TYR A 226 1.59 -2.03 -18.73
N PRO A 227 0.52 -2.48 -19.41
CA PRO A 227 0.15 -1.94 -20.71
C PRO A 227 -0.21 -0.44 -20.60
N ALA A 228 0.04 0.31 -21.67
CA ALA A 228 -0.34 1.71 -21.77
C ALA A 228 -1.80 1.89 -22.20
N GLU A 229 -2.24 1.10 -23.19
CA GLU A 229 -3.62 1.02 -23.68
C GLU A 229 -4.02 -0.46 -23.84
N GLU A 230 -5.32 -0.76 -23.74
CA GLU A 230 -5.84 -2.13 -23.68
C GLU A 230 -6.02 -2.72 -25.09
N GLY A 231 -4.97 -3.38 -25.59
CA GLY A 231 -4.95 -4.06 -26.89
C GLY A 231 -3.63 -3.95 -27.64
N ASP A 232 -2.85 -2.89 -27.35
CA ASP A 232 -1.58 -2.58 -28.01
C ASP A 232 -0.38 -3.19 -27.26
N ASP A 233 0.68 -3.54 -28.00
CA ASP A 233 1.98 -3.96 -27.42
C ASP A 233 2.82 -2.76 -26.92
N ILE A 234 2.15 -1.76 -26.34
CA ILE A 234 2.75 -0.54 -25.81
C ILE A 234 2.70 -0.61 -24.28
N TRP A 235 3.86 -0.49 -23.65
CA TRP A 235 4.06 -0.74 -22.23
C TRP A 235 4.65 0.47 -21.51
N ASN A 236 4.16 0.66 -20.29
CA ASN A 236 4.70 1.58 -19.30
C ASN A 236 5.41 0.76 -18.21
N GLY A 237 6.35 1.39 -17.50
CA GLY A 237 7.11 0.70 -16.47
C GLY A 237 7.74 1.64 -15.45
N ARG A 238 7.93 1.14 -14.23
CA ARG A 238 8.60 1.86 -13.14
C ARG A 238 9.25 0.90 -12.14
N PRO A 239 10.33 1.32 -11.44
CA PRO A 239 10.83 0.58 -10.30
C PRO A 239 9.95 0.85 -9.06
N ILE A 240 9.96 -0.11 -8.14
CA ILE A 240 9.34 -0.02 -6.82
C ILE A 240 10.39 -0.41 -5.79
N PHE A 241 10.81 0.55 -4.97
CA PHE A 241 11.80 0.36 -3.91
C PHE A 241 11.12 0.17 -2.56
N LYS A 242 11.78 -0.55 -1.64
CA LYS A 242 11.26 -0.81 -0.29
C LYS A 242 11.39 0.43 0.62
N ASN A 243 12.34 1.32 0.32
CA ASN A 243 12.52 2.61 0.98
C ASN A 243 12.35 3.77 -0.03
N ASP A 244 11.17 3.87 -0.65
CA ASP A 244 10.87 4.82 -1.74
C ASP A 244 10.90 6.31 -1.34
N GLY A 245 10.58 6.66 -0.10
CA GLY A 245 10.48 8.05 0.41
C GLY A 245 11.76 8.91 0.40
N LYS A 246 12.80 8.52 -0.33
CA LYS A 246 14.01 9.29 -0.65
C LYS A 246 14.34 9.29 -2.16
N ILE A 247 13.45 8.79 -3.00
CA ILE A 247 13.64 8.56 -4.43
C ILE A 247 12.63 9.43 -5.20
N PRO A 248 13.03 10.14 -6.28
CA PRO A 248 12.10 10.90 -7.10
C PRO A 248 11.00 10.01 -7.72
N PRO A 249 9.73 10.48 -7.81
CA PRO A 249 8.62 9.67 -8.32
C PRO A 249 8.70 9.36 -9.82
N ASP A 250 9.48 10.14 -10.56
CA ASP A 250 9.82 9.98 -11.99
C ASP A 250 11.03 9.06 -12.22
N MET A 251 11.72 8.63 -11.15
CA MET A 251 12.95 7.85 -11.25
C MET A 251 12.71 6.46 -11.86
N GLY A 252 13.46 6.13 -12.90
CA GLY A 252 13.36 4.84 -13.59
C GLY A 252 12.10 4.68 -14.45
N VAL A 253 11.20 5.67 -14.47
CA VAL A 253 9.91 5.56 -15.18
C VAL A 253 10.12 5.56 -16.70
N VAL A 254 9.40 4.68 -17.39
CA VAL A 254 9.31 4.62 -18.86
C VAL A 254 7.83 4.59 -19.26
N THR A 255 7.52 5.19 -20.40
CA THR A 255 6.18 5.21 -20.97
C THR A 255 6.24 5.01 -22.47
N GLY A 256 5.19 4.43 -23.06
CA GLY A 256 5.07 4.29 -24.52
C GLY A 256 6.09 3.35 -25.18
N ILE A 257 6.57 2.32 -24.47
CA ILE A 257 7.61 1.42 -24.98
C ILE A 257 6.98 0.23 -25.71
N ALA A 258 7.34 0.03 -26.98
CA ALA A 258 6.96 -1.17 -27.72
C ALA A 258 7.65 -2.43 -27.14
N GLY A 259 6.86 -3.43 -26.77
CA GLY A 259 7.33 -4.70 -26.20
C GLY A 259 7.59 -4.66 -24.69
N ARG A 260 6.96 -5.60 -23.97
CA ARG A 260 7.07 -5.72 -22.49
C ARG A 260 8.52 -5.85 -22.00
N GLN A 261 9.33 -6.66 -22.69
CA GLN A 261 10.71 -6.95 -22.27
C GLN A 261 11.61 -5.71 -22.42
N GLN A 262 11.41 -4.94 -23.48
CA GLN A 262 12.10 -3.68 -23.75
C GLN A 262 11.73 -2.62 -22.71
N ALA A 263 10.45 -2.56 -22.28
CA ALA A 263 10.05 -1.71 -21.17
C ALA A 263 10.76 -2.11 -19.87
N GLU A 264 10.78 -3.42 -19.56
CA GLU A 264 11.41 -3.97 -18.36
C GLU A 264 12.95 -3.74 -18.33
N GLU A 265 13.62 -3.82 -19.48
CA GLU A 265 15.04 -3.49 -19.64
C GLU A 265 15.31 -1.99 -19.49
N LEU A 266 14.51 -1.13 -20.13
CA LEU A 266 14.69 0.33 -20.06
C LEU A 266 14.43 0.89 -18.65
N VAL A 267 13.48 0.33 -17.91
CA VAL A 267 13.30 0.66 -16.48
C VAL A 267 14.55 0.29 -15.69
N ALA A 268 15.08 -0.91 -15.85
CA ALA A 268 16.30 -1.34 -15.16
C ALA A 268 17.49 -0.42 -15.51
N LYS A 269 17.70 -0.12 -16.80
CA LYS A 269 18.76 0.77 -17.26
C LYS A 269 18.69 2.17 -16.65
N LYS A 270 17.52 2.83 -16.70
CA LYS A 270 17.32 4.14 -16.05
C LYS A 270 17.52 4.09 -14.53
N THR A 271 17.10 2.99 -13.90
CA THR A 271 17.26 2.76 -12.45
C THR A 271 18.74 2.68 -12.05
N LEU A 272 19.57 1.99 -12.84
CA LEU A 272 21.02 1.91 -12.63
C LEU A 272 21.68 3.29 -12.80
N GLU A 273 21.40 3.98 -13.91
CA GLU A 273 21.94 5.30 -14.23
C GLU A 273 21.68 6.32 -13.10
N TRP A 274 20.45 6.32 -12.55
CA TRP A 274 20.12 7.18 -11.41
C TRP A 274 20.87 6.78 -10.13
N LEU A 275 20.96 5.49 -9.79
CA LEU A 275 21.70 5.03 -8.61
C LEU A 275 23.19 5.43 -8.67
N GLU A 276 23.82 5.34 -9.83
CA GLU A 276 25.20 5.81 -10.03
C GLU A 276 25.35 7.33 -9.94
N GLY A 277 24.35 8.09 -10.41
CA GLY A 277 24.30 9.55 -10.24
C GLY A 277 24.12 9.97 -8.78
N GLU A 278 23.18 9.31 -8.08
CA GLU A 278 22.89 9.49 -6.66
C GLU A 278 24.12 9.15 -5.78
N LYS A 279 24.85 8.08 -6.13
CA LYS A 279 26.09 7.68 -5.42
C LYS A 279 27.19 8.72 -5.56
N ARG A 280 27.42 9.20 -6.80
CA ARG A 280 28.37 10.30 -7.07
C ARG A 280 27.99 11.58 -6.31
N ARG A 281 26.71 11.93 -6.25
CA ARG A 281 26.26 13.15 -5.54
C ARG A 281 26.47 13.08 -4.03
N LYS A 282 26.14 11.94 -3.40
CA LYS A 282 26.39 11.71 -1.96
C LYS A 282 27.89 11.73 -1.64
N TYR A 283 28.73 11.14 -2.50
CA TYR A 283 30.19 11.15 -2.33
C TYR A 283 30.78 12.56 -2.46
N ALA A 284 30.32 13.36 -3.44
CA ALA A 284 30.74 14.76 -3.58
C ALA A 284 30.37 15.60 -2.34
N GLN A 285 29.14 15.44 -1.82
CA GLN A 285 28.70 16.11 -0.59
C GLN A 285 29.57 15.73 0.63
N TYR A 286 29.94 14.45 0.76
CA TYR A 286 30.83 13.97 1.82
C TYR A 286 32.22 14.63 1.75
N LEU A 287 32.80 14.75 0.55
CA LEU A 287 34.07 15.45 0.35
C LEU A 287 33.98 16.95 0.70
N THR A 288 32.89 17.63 0.34
CA THR A 288 32.67 19.04 0.72
C THR A 288 32.59 19.19 2.24
N ILE A 289 31.86 18.31 2.93
CA ILE A 289 31.72 18.34 4.40
C ILE A 289 33.08 18.12 5.09
N LEU A 290 33.88 17.16 4.61
CA LEU A 290 35.23 16.94 5.14
C LEU A 290 36.14 18.16 4.97
N ALA A 291 36.13 18.80 3.79
CA ALA A 291 36.92 20.01 3.55
C ALA A 291 36.54 21.15 4.50
N SER A 292 35.23 21.38 4.71
CA SER A 292 34.71 22.40 5.65
C SER A 292 34.93 22.10 7.14
N HIS A 293 35.64 21.01 7.47
CA HIS A 293 36.04 20.65 8.83
C HIS A 293 37.56 20.67 9.04
N GLN A 294 38.33 21.18 8.07
CA GLN A 294 39.79 21.38 8.18
C GLN A 294 40.24 22.86 8.16
N GLU A 295 39.29 23.79 8.12
CA GLU A 295 39.47 25.24 8.30
C GLU A 295 38.96 25.68 9.69
#